data_AF-A0A968V1U7-F1
#
_entry.id   AF-A0A968V1U7-F1
#
_cell.length_a   1.000
_cell.length_b   1.000
_cell.length_c   1.000
_cell.angle_alpha   90.00
_cell.angle_beta   90.00
_cell.angle_gamma   90.00
#
_symmetry.space_group_name_H-M   'P 1'
#
loop_
_entity.id
_entity.type
_entity.pdbx_description
1 polymer ?
#
loop_
_entity_poly.entity_id
_entity_poly.type
_entity_poly.pdbx_seq_one_letter_code
_entity_poly.pdbx_strand_id
1 'polypeptide(L)'
;MKPMSFWLLLFFIPIFATAQDSKLSIFESLQFQEVIDITLETSFQSMIANPANEEYQAATFSYQDADGNKMKWNAQVKQRGKYRRRICEMPPLKLKFAKADLEAKGLKKGYNEMKVVTYCVDDPTSKETVIKEYLIYKMYNELSDQSFRVQLVRINYVDTQDPNKNQNILGF
;
A
#
# COMPACT_ATOMS: atom_id res chain seq x y z
N MET A 1 5.12 71.12 -29.98
CA MET A 1 5.48 70.16 -28.91
C MET A 1 4.63 68.90 -29.12
N LYS A 2 5.26 67.75 -29.42
CA LYS A 2 4.58 66.50 -29.81
C LYS A 2 4.21 65.65 -28.57
N PRO A 3 3.03 65.03 -28.50
CA PRO A 3 2.71 64.10 -27.43
C PRO A 3 3.38 62.75 -27.66
N MET A 4 4.01 62.23 -26.60
CA MET A 4 4.78 61.00 -26.56
C MET A 4 3.82 59.82 -26.36
N SER A 5 3.72 58.94 -27.36
CA SER A 5 2.87 57.74 -27.31
C SER A 5 3.56 56.66 -26.46
N PHE A 6 2.92 56.25 -25.37
CA PHE A 6 3.37 55.20 -24.47
C PHE A 6 2.78 53.86 -24.94
N TRP A 7 3.57 53.05 -25.63
CA TRP A 7 3.18 51.71 -26.10
C TRP A 7 3.26 50.73 -24.92
N LEU A 8 2.10 50.29 -24.42
CA LEU A 8 2.01 49.25 -23.40
C LEU A 8 2.21 47.87 -24.06
N LEU A 9 3.42 47.32 -23.99
CA LEU A 9 3.73 45.96 -24.42
C LEU A 9 3.12 44.96 -23.42
N LEU A 10 1.94 44.44 -23.76
CA LEU A 10 1.33 43.27 -23.10
C LEU A 10 2.19 42.02 -23.38
N PHE A 11 3.09 41.70 -22.46
CA PHE A 11 3.77 40.41 -22.43
C PHE A 11 2.74 39.31 -22.11
N PHE A 12 2.30 38.59 -23.14
CA PHE A 12 1.55 37.33 -22.98
C PHE A 12 2.50 36.28 -22.37
N ILE A 13 2.44 36.11 -21.05
CA ILE A 13 3.13 35.00 -20.37
C ILE A 13 2.32 33.73 -20.68
N PRO A 14 2.89 32.72 -21.38
CA PRO A 14 2.18 31.46 -21.58
C PRO A 14 2.02 30.77 -20.23
N ILE A 15 0.77 30.70 -19.75
CA ILE A 15 0.40 29.88 -18.60
C ILE A 15 0.49 28.43 -19.06
N PHE A 16 1.59 27.77 -18.75
CA PHE A 16 1.71 26.32 -18.87
C PHE A 16 0.82 25.67 -17.80
N ALA A 17 -0.42 25.34 -18.18
CA ALA A 17 -1.29 24.51 -17.35
C ALA A 17 -0.77 23.07 -17.39
N THR A 18 -0.04 22.66 -16.35
CA THR A 18 0.29 21.25 -16.15
C THR A 18 -0.98 20.52 -15.72
N ALA A 19 -1.49 19.60 -16.55
CA ALA A 19 -2.56 18.69 -16.14
C ALA A 19 -2.05 17.78 -15.02
N GLN A 20 -2.46 18.04 -13.79
CA GLN A 20 -2.12 17.20 -12.64
C GLN A 20 -2.95 15.92 -12.74
N ASP A 21 -2.29 14.75 -12.81
CA ASP A 21 -2.96 13.44 -12.80
C ASP A 21 -3.65 13.26 -11.43
N SER A 22 -4.94 13.60 -11.41
CA SER A 22 -5.80 13.64 -10.23
C SER A 22 -6.21 12.25 -9.74
N LYS A 23 -5.83 11.18 -10.45
CA LYS A 23 -6.16 9.81 -10.07
C LYS A 23 -5.47 9.41 -8.77
N LEU A 24 -6.18 8.71 -7.90
CA LEU A 24 -5.60 8.10 -6.70
C LEU A 24 -4.83 6.82 -7.07
N SER A 25 -3.79 6.51 -6.31
CA SER A 25 -3.21 5.17 -6.26
C SER A 25 -4.01 4.25 -5.34
N ILE A 26 -3.84 2.94 -5.48
CA ILE A 26 -4.46 1.94 -4.58
C ILE A 26 -4.04 2.13 -3.12
N PHE A 27 -2.85 2.66 -2.87
CA PHE A 27 -2.41 2.96 -1.51
C PHE A 27 -3.17 4.16 -0.94
N GLU A 28 -3.35 5.22 -1.73
CA GLU A 28 -4.09 6.41 -1.32
C GLU A 28 -5.57 6.12 -1.06
N SER A 29 -6.18 5.18 -1.77
CA SER A 29 -7.56 4.76 -1.50
C SER A 29 -7.73 4.06 -0.15
N LEU A 30 -6.65 3.67 0.53
CA LEU A 30 -6.66 3.11 1.88
C LEU A 30 -6.46 4.17 2.96
N GLN A 31 -6.20 5.44 2.63
CA GLN A 31 -5.86 6.47 3.63
C GLN A 31 -7.07 7.31 4.06
N PHE A 32 -8.21 6.68 4.33
CA PHE A 32 -9.45 7.39 4.70
C PHE A 32 -9.79 7.34 6.20
N GLN A 33 -9.10 6.51 6.98
CA GLN A 33 -9.23 6.43 8.43
C GLN A 33 -7.92 5.90 9.06
N GLU A 34 -7.83 5.95 10.39
CA GLU A 34 -6.60 5.61 11.12
C GLU A 34 -6.20 4.14 10.97
N VAL A 35 -7.17 3.21 11.03
CA VAL A 35 -6.95 1.77 10.86
C VAL A 35 -7.91 1.23 9.81
N ILE A 36 -7.39 0.54 8.80
CA ILE A 36 -8.20 -0.10 7.75
C ILE A 36 -8.30 -1.59 8.01
N ASP A 37 -9.52 -2.12 8.05
CA ASP A 37 -9.73 -3.56 8.02
C ASP A 37 -9.57 -4.05 6.57
N ILE A 38 -8.58 -4.92 6.35
CA ILE A 38 -8.34 -5.56 5.06
C ILE A 38 -8.46 -7.08 5.21
N THR A 39 -8.79 -7.77 4.13
CA THR A 39 -8.70 -9.22 4.03
C THR A 39 -7.74 -9.59 2.91
N LEU A 40 -6.79 -10.47 3.21
CA LEU A 40 -5.88 -11.05 2.23
C LEU A 40 -6.03 -12.56 2.25
N GLU A 41 -6.40 -13.14 1.10
CA GLU A 41 -6.68 -14.56 0.97
C GLU A 41 -5.70 -15.21 0.00
N THR A 42 -5.01 -16.26 0.44
CA THR A 42 -4.17 -17.12 -0.41
C THR A 42 -3.82 -18.40 0.36
N SER A 43 -3.02 -19.30 -0.22
CA SER A 43 -2.46 -20.46 0.49
C SER A 43 -1.21 -20.06 1.31
N PHE A 44 -1.41 -19.39 2.45
CA PHE A 44 -0.33 -18.89 3.30
C PHE A 44 0.57 -20.00 3.84
N GLN A 45 0.00 -21.10 4.32
CA GLN A 45 0.80 -22.21 4.87
C GLN A 45 1.76 -22.78 3.82
N SER A 46 1.26 -23.01 2.60
CA SER A 46 2.08 -23.48 1.48
C SER A 46 3.15 -22.45 1.09
N MET A 47 2.79 -21.16 1.09
CA MET A 47 3.74 -20.08 0.82
C MET A 47 4.86 -20.08 1.86
N ILE A 48 4.52 -19.99 3.14
CA ILE A 48 5.45 -19.88 4.28
C ILE A 48 6.38 -21.09 4.36
N ALA A 49 5.85 -22.30 4.11
CA ALA A 49 6.62 -23.54 4.10
C ALA A 49 7.73 -23.57 3.02
N ASN A 50 7.69 -22.69 2.01
CA ASN A 50 8.71 -22.61 0.96
C ASN A 50 9.39 -21.22 0.93
N PRO A 51 10.26 -20.92 1.90
CA PRO A 51 10.92 -19.61 2.04
C PRO A 51 11.98 -19.33 0.97
N ALA A 52 12.32 -20.30 0.12
CA ALA A 52 13.20 -20.10 -1.02
C ALA A 52 12.44 -19.56 -2.25
N ASN A 53 11.11 -19.74 -2.29
CA ASN A 53 10.28 -19.29 -3.40
C ASN A 53 10.15 -17.76 -3.40
N GLU A 54 10.52 -17.13 -4.51
CA GLU A 54 10.42 -15.67 -4.71
C GLU A 54 9.38 -15.28 -5.77
N GLU A 55 8.64 -16.27 -6.27
CA GLU A 55 7.58 -16.08 -7.24
C GLU A 55 6.31 -15.52 -6.58
N TYR A 56 5.54 -14.82 -7.39
CA TYR A 56 4.24 -14.30 -7.00
C TYR A 56 3.19 -15.40 -7.16
N GLN A 57 2.43 -15.68 -6.10
CA GLN A 57 1.25 -16.53 -6.17
C GLN A 57 -0.04 -15.69 -6.20
N ALA A 58 -1.13 -16.28 -6.70
CA ALA A 58 -2.42 -15.61 -6.76
C ALA A 58 -2.95 -15.33 -5.35
N ALA A 59 -3.59 -14.17 -5.18
CA ALA A 59 -4.24 -13.77 -3.95
C ALA A 59 -5.49 -12.93 -4.21
N THR A 60 -6.37 -12.89 -3.22
CA THR A 60 -7.50 -11.95 -3.19
C THR A 60 -7.22 -10.89 -2.13
N PHE A 61 -7.29 -9.62 -2.50
CA PHE A 61 -7.23 -8.50 -1.56
C PHE A 61 -8.58 -7.78 -1.52
N SER A 62 -9.11 -7.52 -0.33
CA SER A 62 -10.38 -6.80 -0.18
C SER A 62 -10.43 -5.92 1.05
N TYR A 63 -11.27 -4.89 0.99
CA TYR A 63 -11.54 -3.93 2.06
C TYR A 63 -12.89 -3.24 1.83
N GLN A 64 -13.38 -2.48 2.81
CA GLN A 64 -14.51 -1.55 2.61
C GLN A 64 -13.95 -0.14 2.42
N ASP A 65 -14.39 0.58 1.40
CA ASP A 65 -13.97 1.97 1.19
C ASP A 65 -14.70 2.96 2.12
N ALA A 66 -14.38 4.25 1.99
CA ALA A 66 -14.96 5.31 2.81
C ALA A 66 -16.49 5.44 2.67
N ASP A 67 -17.05 5.00 1.54
CA ASP A 67 -18.48 5.01 1.25
C ASP A 67 -19.16 3.70 1.69
N GLY A 68 -18.41 2.76 2.26
CA GLY A 68 -18.88 1.44 2.69
C GLY A 68 -18.99 0.42 1.55
N ASN A 69 -18.51 0.73 0.35
CA ASN A 69 -18.50 -0.23 -0.76
C ASN A 69 -17.44 -1.29 -0.53
N LYS A 70 -17.80 -2.55 -0.84
CA LYS A 70 -16.84 -3.66 -0.80
C LYS A 70 -15.94 -3.60 -2.02
N MET A 71 -14.66 -3.34 -1.76
CA MET A 71 -13.60 -3.34 -2.76
C MET A 71 -12.92 -4.69 -2.77
N LYS A 72 -12.87 -5.34 -3.95
CA LYS A 72 -12.21 -6.63 -4.16
C LYS A 72 -11.28 -6.56 -5.36
N TRP A 73 -10.11 -7.16 -5.20
CA TRP A 73 -9.02 -7.15 -6.17
C TRP A 73 -8.45 -8.55 -6.35
N ASN A 74 -8.29 -8.94 -7.61
CA ASN A 74 -7.38 -10.03 -7.95
C ASN A 74 -5.96 -9.47 -7.81
N ALA A 75 -5.19 -10.04 -6.90
CA ALA A 75 -3.85 -9.60 -6.58
C ALA A 75 -2.88 -10.77 -6.74
N GLN A 76 -1.60 -10.44 -6.60
CA GLN A 76 -0.56 -11.42 -6.41
C GLN A 76 0.21 -11.09 -5.14
N VAL A 77 0.65 -12.10 -4.43
CA VAL A 77 1.42 -11.96 -3.19
C VAL A 77 2.67 -12.82 -3.24
N LYS A 78 3.71 -12.39 -2.55
CA LYS A 78 4.87 -13.21 -2.25
C LYS A 78 5.50 -12.83 -0.92
N GLN A 79 6.33 -13.73 -0.40
CA GLN A 79 7.21 -13.43 0.71
C GLN A 79 8.28 -12.39 0.32
N ARG A 80 8.68 -11.56 1.27
CA ARG A 80 9.72 -10.53 1.12
C ARG A 80 10.83 -10.71 2.15
N GLY A 81 12.01 -10.22 1.79
CA GLY A 81 13.18 -10.15 2.66
C GLY A 81 14.07 -11.36 2.49
N LYS A 82 15.31 -11.28 2.98
CA LYS A 82 16.28 -12.39 2.91
C LYS A 82 16.25 -13.22 4.20
N TYR A 83 16.34 -12.53 5.34
CA TYR A 83 16.40 -13.15 6.65
C TYR A 83 15.01 -13.44 7.21
N ARG A 84 14.14 -12.42 7.30
CA ARG A 84 12.78 -12.56 7.87
C ARG A 84 11.95 -13.66 7.20
N ARG A 85 12.07 -13.86 5.88
CA ARG A 85 11.34 -14.95 5.19
C ARG A 85 11.71 -16.36 5.65
N ARG A 86 12.88 -16.55 6.28
CA ARG A 86 13.37 -17.86 6.72
C ARG A 86 13.15 -18.14 8.21
N ILE A 87 12.95 -17.08 9.00
CA ILE A 87 12.97 -17.17 10.47
C ILE A 87 11.68 -16.68 11.12
N CYS A 88 10.83 -15.96 10.39
CA CYS A 88 9.55 -15.48 10.91
C CYS A 88 8.45 -16.51 10.70
N GLU A 89 7.55 -16.62 11.67
CA GLU A 89 6.28 -17.35 11.57
C GLU A 89 5.38 -16.68 10.52
N MET A 90 5.33 -15.35 10.52
CA MET A 90 4.69 -14.57 9.46
C MET A 90 5.70 -13.66 8.78
N PRO A 91 6.16 -13.99 7.57
CA PRO A 91 7.13 -13.18 6.85
C PRO A 91 6.49 -11.90 6.31
N PRO A 92 7.24 -10.80 6.18
CA PRO A 92 6.73 -9.61 5.50
C PRO A 92 6.40 -9.97 4.05
N LEU A 93 5.33 -9.39 3.51
CA LEU A 93 4.82 -9.72 2.19
C LEU A 93 5.02 -8.58 1.21
N LYS A 94 4.91 -8.90 -0.08
CA LYS A 94 4.79 -7.94 -1.16
C LYS A 94 3.54 -8.27 -1.97
N LEU A 95 2.59 -7.33 -1.98
CA LEU A 95 1.38 -7.37 -2.79
C LEU A 95 1.63 -6.69 -4.12
N LYS A 96 0.97 -7.19 -5.16
CA LYS A 96 1.01 -6.64 -6.52
C LYS A 96 -0.36 -6.70 -7.15
N PHE A 97 -0.78 -5.59 -7.75
CA PHE A 97 -2.01 -5.45 -8.51
C PHE A 97 -1.68 -5.36 -10.00
N ALA A 98 -2.55 -5.91 -10.84
CA ALA A 98 -2.43 -5.74 -12.28
C ALA A 98 -2.69 -4.27 -12.65
N LYS A 99 -1.81 -3.69 -13.48
CA LYS A 99 -1.93 -2.28 -13.89
C LYS A 99 -3.22 -2.02 -14.68
N ALA A 100 -3.68 -3.01 -15.45
CA ALA A 100 -4.93 -2.94 -16.21
C ALA A 100 -6.14 -2.85 -15.27
N ASP A 101 -6.18 -3.66 -14.20
CA ASP A 101 -7.27 -3.64 -13.22
C ASP A 101 -7.34 -2.31 -12.47
N LEU A 102 -6.17 -1.73 -12.13
CA LEU A 102 -6.10 -0.40 -11.53
C LEU A 102 -6.66 0.66 -12.47
N GLU A 103 -6.24 0.67 -13.73
CA GLU A 103 -6.73 1.62 -14.73
C GLU A 103 -8.24 1.48 -14.98
N ALA A 104 -8.75 0.25 -15.06
CA ALA A 104 -10.17 -0.04 -15.25
C ALA A 104 -11.04 0.50 -14.10
N LYS A 105 -10.47 0.62 -12.89
CA LYS A 105 -11.11 1.22 -11.71
C LYS A 105 -10.74 2.70 -11.50
N GLY A 106 -10.14 3.33 -12.50
CA GLY A 106 -9.80 4.76 -12.47
C GLY A 106 -8.60 5.11 -11.59
N LEU A 107 -7.81 4.14 -11.14
CA LEU A 107 -6.62 4.34 -10.31
C LEU A 107 -5.35 4.49 -11.16
N LYS A 108 -4.31 5.05 -10.54
CA LYS A 108 -2.96 5.16 -11.12
C LYS A 108 -2.39 3.76 -11.42
N LYS A 109 -1.78 3.61 -12.61
CA LYS A 109 -1.01 2.40 -12.99
C LYS A 109 0.29 2.24 -12.21
N GLY A 110 0.88 3.37 -11.81
CA GLY A 110 2.05 3.42 -10.94
C GLY A 110 1.68 3.01 -9.52
N TYR A 111 2.67 2.68 -8.69
CA TYR A 111 2.45 2.28 -7.30
C TYR A 111 1.53 1.05 -7.15
N ASN A 112 1.59 0.13 -8.12
CA ASN A 112 0.80 -1.10 -8.14
C ASN A 112 1.35 -2.21 -7.24
N GLU A 113 2.34 -1.92 -6.40
CA GLU A 113 2.94 -2.86 -5.46
C GLU A 113 2.97 -2.24 -4.07
N MET A 114 2.61 -3.03 -3.06
CA MET A 114 2.61 -2.61 -1.66
C MET A 114 3.39 -3.61 -0.82
N LYS A 115 4.16 -3.12 0.15
CA LYS A 115 4.78 -3.96 1.17
C LYS A 115 3.78 -4.12 2.30
N VAL A 116 3.74 -5.29 2.91
CA VAL A 116 2.94 -5.55 4.11
C VAL A 116 3.89 -6.02 5.19
N VAL A 117 3.98 -5.25 6.27
CA VAL A 117 4.84 -5.54 7.41
C VAL A 117 3.98 -5.96 8.60
N THR A 118 4.34 -7.07 9.21
CA THR A 118 3.68 -7.61 10.40
C THR A 118 4.71 -8.24 11.35
N TYR A 119 4.26 -8.78 12.47
CA TYR A 119 5.08 -9.40 13.49
C TYR A 119 5.86 -10.58 12.89
N CYS A 120 7.09 -10.79 13.38
CA CYS A 120 7.92 -11.90 12.92
C CYS A 120 7.58 -13.19 13.68
N VAL A 121 7.44 -13.07 15.00
CA VAL A 121 7.03 -14.14 15.92
C VAL A 121 5.76 -13.68 16.64
N ASP A 122 4.83 -14.60 16.92
CA ASP A 122 3.56 -14.31 17.59
C ASP A 122 3.75 -14.12 19.11
N ASP A 123 4.46 -13.06 19.47
CA ASP A 123 4.67 -12.65 20.85
C ASP A 123 4.38 -11.14 21.05
N PRO A 124 4.06 -10.71 22.28
CA PRO A 124 3.72 -9.31 22.56
C PRO A 124 4.81 -8.31 22.16
N THR A 125 6.09 -8.66 22.36
CA THR A 125 7.23 -7.77 22.07
C THR A 125 7.39 -7.55 20.58
N SER A 126 7.27 -8.63 19.79
CA SER A 126 7.30 -8.59 18.33
C SER A 126 6.15 -7.74 17.76
N LYS A 127 4.94 -7.88 18.29
CA LYS A 127 3.78 -7.04 17.93
C LYS A 127 4.01 -5.56 18.27
N GLU A 128 4.49 -5.25 19.47
CA GLU A 128 4.81 -3.88 19.89
C GLU A 128 5.89 -3.25 18.99
N THR A 129 6.89 -4.03 18.59
CA THR A 129 7.97 -3.57 17.72
C THR A 129 7.47 -3.13 16.35
N VAL A 130 6.48 -3.83 15.78
CA VAL A 130 5.85 -3.45 14.52
C VAL A 130 5.12 -2.11 14.65
N ILE A 131 4.42 -1.88 15.76
CA ILE A 131 3.75 -0.60 16.01
C ILE A 131 4.77 0.53 16.19
N LYS A 132 5.89 0.28 16.89
CA LYS A 132 7.00 1.24 16.97
C LYS A 132 7.56 1.58 15.59
N GLU A 133 7.75 0.58 14.72
CA GLU A 133 8.22 0.78 13.35
C GLU A 133 7.24 1.67 12.55
N TYR A 134 5.93 1.40 12.63
CA TYR A 134 4.88 2.24 12.04
C TYR A 134 4.94 3.69 12.54
N LEU A 135 5.02 3.90 13.86
CA LEU A 135 5.06 5.23 14.46
C LEU A 135 6.31 6.01 14.06
N ILE A 136 7.46 5.34 13.92
CA ILE A 136 8.69 5.97 13.41
C ILE A 136 8.49 6.48 11.98
N TYR A 137 7.85 5.70 11.10
CA TYR A 137 7.52 6.18 9.74
C TYR A 137 6.58 7.39 9.78
N LYS A 138 5.55 7.36 10.64
CA LYS A 138 4.63 8.49 10.82
C LYS A 138 5.35 9.74 11.30
N MET A 139 6.19 9.63 12.32
CA MET A 139 7.01 10.75 12.80
C MET A 139 7.91 11.27 11.68
N TYR A 140 8.52 10.39 10.89
CA TYR A 140 9.40 10.81 9.80
C TYR A 140 8.63 11.48 8.64
N ASN A 141 7.36 11.10 8.39
CA ASN A 141 6.49 11.81 7.43
C ASN A 141 6.27 13.28 7.83
N GLU A 142 6.22 13.59 9.12
CA GLU A 142 6.07 14.99 9.60
C GLU A 142 7.37 15.80 9.46
N LEU A 143 8.52 15.13 9.36
CA LEU A 143 9.84 15.77 9.29
C LEU A 143 10.33 15.94 7.85
N SER A 144 9.89 15.09 6.92
CA SER A 144 10.41 15.06 5.57
C SER A 144 9.46 14.39 4.58
N ASP A 145 9.29 15.02 3.42
CA ASP A 145 8.62 14.43 2.27
C ASP A 145 9.41 13.27 1.64
N GLN A 146 10.70 13.11 2.01
CA GLN A 146 11.55 11.99 1.59
C GLN A 146 11.38 10.78 2.53
N SER A 147 10.12 10.39 2.76
CA SER A 147 9.74 9.26 3.61
C SER A 147 8.73 8.36 2.90
N PHE A 148 8.68 7.09 3.29
CA PHE A 148 7.61 6.19 2.86
C PHE A 148 6.32 6.55 3.60
N ARG A 149 5.21 6.66 2.87
CA ARG A 149 3.88 6.71 3.49
C ARG A 149 3.52 5.33 4.03
N VAL A 150 2.85 5.31 5.18
CA VAL A 150 2.39 4.09 5.85
C VAL A 150 0.92 4.22 6.25
N GLN A 151 0.21 3.11 6.25
CA GLN A 151 -1.20 3.02 6.66
C GLN A 151 -1.34 1.86 7.62
N LEU A 152 -1.81 2.11 8.85
CA LEU A 152 -2.05 1.03 9.79
C LEU A 152 -3.27 0.23 9.31
N VAL A 153 -3.13 -1.09 9.31
CA VAL A 153 -4.17 -2.01 8.86
C VAL A 153 -4.38 -3.14 9.86
N ARG A 154 -5.64 -3.55 10.01
CA ARG A 154 -5.99 -4.83 10.63
C ARG A 154 -6.17 -5.83 9.51
N ILE A 155 -5.28 -6.80 9.46
CA ILE A 155 -5.19 -7.77 8.40
C ILE A 155 -5.88 -9.05 8.84
N ASN A 156 -6.96 -9.39 8.15
CA ASN A 156 -7.56 -10.71 8.20
C ASN A 156 -6.89 -11.59 7.14
N TYR A 157 -5.92 -12.40 7.56
CA TYR A 157 -5.31 -13.43 6.72
C TYR A 157 -6.23 -14.64 6.67
N VAL A 158 -6.69 -14.98 5.46
CA VAL A 158 -7.52 -16.16 5.22
C VAL A 158 -6.70 -17.17 4.44
N ASP A 159 -6.42 -18.32 5.07
CA ASP A 159 -5.76 -19.42 4.40
C ASP A 159 -6.78 -20.23 3.58
N THR A 160 -6.53 -20.33 2.27
CA THR A 160 -7.48 -21.00 1.36
C THR A 160 -7.46 -22.52 1.47
N GLN A 161 -6.49 -23.10 2.21
CA GLN A 161 -6.34 -24.55 2.39
C GLN A 161 -6.74 -25.02 3.78
N ASP A 162 -6.56 -24.19 4.82
CA ASP A 162 -6.94 -24.52 6.20
C ASP A 162 -7.53 -23.31 6.94
N PRO A 163 -8.87 -23.22 7.07
CA PRO A 163 -9.53 -22.12 7.79
C PRO A 163 -9.11 -21.96 9.26
N ASN A 164 -8.57 -23.02 9.89
CA ASN A 164 -8.08 -22.93 11.28
C ASN A 164 -6.77 -22.14 11.38
N LYS A 165 -6.13 -21.83 10.24
CA LYS A 165 -4.92 -21.02 10.13
C LYS A 165 -5.21 -19.56 9.80
N ASN A 166 -6.48 -19.16 9.81
CA ASN A 166 -6.84 -17.75 9.67
C ASN A 166 -6.30 -16.94 10.84
N GLN A 167 -5.80 -15.74 10.56
CA GLN A 167 -5.21 -14.86 11.57
C GLN A 167 -5.74 -13.44 11.40
N ASN A 168 -6.01 -12.76 12.51
CA ASN A 168 -6.37 -11.34 12.51
C ASN A 168 -5.31 -10.55 13.27
N ILE A 169 -4.50 -9.77 12.55
CA ILE A 169 -3.28 -9.18 13.10
C ILE A 169 -3.12 -7.74 12.64
N LEU A 170 -2.49 -6.90 13.47
CA LEU A 170 -2.11 -5.55 13.06
C LEU A 170 -0.83 -5.57 12.24
N GLY A 171 -0.81 -4.75 11.19
CA GLY A 171 0.34 -4.52 10.32
C GLY A 171 0.22 -3.18 9.60
N PHE A 172 1.15 -2.88 8.71
CA PHE A 172 1.12 -1.66 7.90
C PHE A 172 1.82 -1.83 6.55
#